data_AF-A0A967NAG3-F1
#
_entry.id   AF-A0A967NAG3-F1
#
_cell.length_a   1.000
_cell.length_b   1.000
_cell.length_c   1.000
_cell.angle_alpha   90.00
_cell.angle_beta   90.00
_cell.angle_gamma   90.00
#
_symmetry.space_group_name_H-M   'P 1'
#
loop_
_entity.id
_entity.type
_entity.pdbx_description
1 polymer ?
#
loop_
_entity_poly.entity_id
_entity_poly.type
_entity_poly.pdbx_seq_one_letter_code
_entity_poly.pdbx_strand_id
1 'polypeptide(L)' 'MRRFVGGPPRLGEVKELYESLGQEVLLDPLKPEELARECGECGLALSLFRVVYTRRGS' A
#
# COMPACT_ATOMS: atom_id res chain seq x y z
N MET A 1 1.34 -1.88 -11.81
CA MET A 1 1.35 -0.40 -11.73
C MET A 1 1.28 0.02 -10.28
N ARG A 2 2.26 0.81 -9.79
CA ARG A 2 2.21 1.42 -8.46
C ARG A 2 1.05 2.41 -8.40
N ARG A 3 0.28 2.40 -7.32
CA ARG A 3 -0.85 3.30 -7.12
C ARG A 3 -0.54 4.35 -6.07
N PHE A 4 -0.47 3.95 -4.80
CA PHE A 4 -0.29 4.87 -3.67
C PHE A 4 0.16 4.10 -2.42
N VAL A 5 0.45 4.83 -1.34
CA VAL A 5 0.73 4.28 -0.01
C VAL A 5 -0.53 4.37 0.85
N GLY A 6 -0.96 3.27 1.46
CA GLY A 6 -2.17 3.21 2.28
C GLY A 6 -1.92 2.54 3.63
N GLY A 7 -2.69 2.93 4.64
CA GLY A 7 -2.72 2.32 5.96
C GLY A 7 -4.13 1.85 6.34
N PRO A 8 -4.26 1.05 7.42
CA PRO A 8 -5.56 0.59 7.91
C PRO A 8 -6.46 1.76 8.39
N PRO A 9 -7.79 1.59 8.34
CA PRO A 9 -8.52 0.45 7.78
C PRO A 9 -8.62 0.48 6.26
N ARG A 10 -8.43 1.66 5.64
CA ARG A 10 -8.65 1.93 4.21
C ARG A 10 -7.84 1.04 3.28
N LEU A 11 -6.67 0.57 3.72
CA LEU A 11 -5.85 -0.37 2.94
C LEU A 11 -6.61 -1.66 2.60
N GLY A 12 -7.42 -2.17 3.52
CA GLY A 12 -8.26 -3.36 3.29
C GLY A 12 -9.40 -3.06 2.32
N GLU A 13 -10.14 -1.99 2.57
CA GLU A 13 -11.27 -1.56 1.74
C GLU A 13 -10.86 -1.35 0.27
N VAL A 14 -9.69 -0.74 0.03
CA VAL A 14 -9.23 -0.48 -1.34
C VAL A 14 -8.68 -1.75 -2.01
N LYS A 15 -8.08 -2.67 -1.26
CA LYS A 15 -7.70 -3.99 -1.80
C LYS A 15 -8.94 -4.72 -2.31
N GLU A 16 -9.97 -4.83 -1.48
CA GLU A 16 -11.23 -5.49 -1.83
C GLU A 16 -11.90 -4.83 -3.03
N LEU A 17 -11.92 -3.49 -3.08
CA LEU A 17 -12.43 -2.75 -4.22
C LEU A 17 -11.70 -3.10 -5.51
N TYR A 18 -10.36 -3.04 -5.55
CA TYR A 18 -9.60 -3.34 -6.75
C TYR A 18 -9.74 -4.80 -7.19
N GLU A 19 -9.78 -5.73 -6.24
CA GLU A 19 -10.01 -7.15 -6.53
C GLU A 19 -11.41 -7.37 -7.14
N SER A 20 -12.45 -6.69 -6.63
CA SER A 20 -13.80 -6.74 -7.22
C SER A 20 -13.87 -6.21 -8.65
N LEU A 21 -12.94 -5.33 -9.04
CA LEU A 21 -12.80 -4.79 -10.39
C LEU A 21 -11.97 -5.69 -11.31
N GLY A 22 -11.63 -6.91 -10.88
CA GLY A 22 -10.83 -7.87 -11.63
C GLY A 22 -9.34 -7.50 -11.71
N GLN A 23 -8.86 -6.70 -10.77
CA GLN A 23 -7.43 -6.39 -10.66
C GLN A 23 -6.77 -7.30 -9.64
N GLU A 24 -5.53 -7.69 -9.92
CA GLU A 24 -4.69 -8.29 -8.90
C GLU A 24 -4.00 -7.17 -8.09
N VAL A 25 -4.00 -7.31 -6.77
CA VAL A 25 -3.43 -6.35 -5.83
C VAL A 25 -2.22 -6.97 -5.12
N LEU A 26 -1.09 -6.27 -5.16
CA LEU A 26 0.09 -6.58 -4.36
C LEU A 26 0.31 -5.46 -3.34
N LEU A 27 0.49 -5.86 -2.08
CA LEU A 27 0.78 -4.95 -0.97
C LEU A 27 2.22 -5.18 -0.51
N ASP A 28 3.09 -4.21 -0.75
CA ASP A 28 4.52 -4.28 -0.39
C ASP A 28 4.79 -3.46 0.87
N PRO A 29 5.71 -3.87 1.77
CA PRO A 29 6.10 -3.05 2.91
C PRO A 29 6.60 -1.67 2.47
N LEU A 30 6.17 -0.63 3.20
CA LEU A 30 6.71 0.71 3.00
C LEU A 30 8.16 0.74 3.47
N LYS A 31 9.06 1.26 2.64
CA LYS A 31 10.47 1.39 3.03
C LYS A 31 10.76 2.74 3.70
N PRO A 32 11.73 2.84 4.62
CA PRO A 32 12.11 4.10 5.26
C PRO A 32 12.41 5.23 4.28
N GLU A 33 13.01 4.92 3.13
CA GLU A 33 13.39 5.90 2.12
C GLU A 33 12.18 6.51 1.40
N GLU A 34 11.00 5.91 1.55
CA GLU A 34 9.74 6.41 0.99
C GLU A 34 9.00 7.36 1.94
N LEU A 35 9.44 7.45 3.18
CA LEU A 35 8.92 8.42 4.15
C LEU A 35 9.62 9.77 3.98
N ALA A 36 8.93 10.83 4.35
CA ALA A 36 9.58 12.11 4.55
C ALA A 36 10.74 11.94 5.54
N ARG A 37 11.83 12.69 5.37
CA ARG A 37 13.06 12.54 6.17
C ARG A 37 12.79 12.60 7.68
N GLU A 38 11.86 13.45 8.10
CA GLU A 38 11.41 13.59 9.50
C GLU A 38 10.68 12.37 10.06
N CYS A 39 10.21 11.47 9.19
CA CYS A 39 9.45 10.27 9.53
C CYS A 39 10.21 8.97 9.24
N GLY A 40 11.47 9.01 8.79
CA GLY A 40 12.23 7.83 8.38
C GLY A 40 12.35 6.74 9.46
N GLU A 41 12.22 7.13 10.74
CA GLU A 41 12.26 6.22 11.90
C GLU A 41 10.87 5.92 12.49
N CYS A 42 9.78 6.34 11.84
CA CYS A 42 8.43 6.06 12.30
C CYS A 42 8.09 4.56 12.15
N GLY A 43 8.48 3.74 13.12
CA GLY A 43 8.23 2.30 13.13
C GLY A 43 6.74 1.94 13.01
N LEU A 44 5.85 2.78 13.54
CA LEU A 44 4.40 2.60 13.37
C LEU A 44 3.96 2.79 11.91
N ALA A 45 4.52 3.77 11.20
CA ALA A 45 4.21 3.98 9.79
C ALA A 45 4.74 2.82 8.94
N LEU A 46 5.98 2.41 9.16
CA LEU A 46 6.61 1.29 8.45
C LEU A 46 5.88 -0.04 8.69
N SER A 47 5.36 -0.26 9.89
CA SER A 47 4.63 -1.50 10.22
C SER A 47 3.20 -1.52 9.67
N LEU A 48 2.50 -0.38 9.66
CA LEU A 48 1.08 -0.32 9.28
C LEU A 48 0.82 -0.01 7.80
N PHE A 49 1.69 0.77 7.15
CA PHE A 49 1.45 1.26 5.80
C PHE A 49 2.08 0.32 4.76
N ARG A 50 1.41 0.21 3.61
CA ARG A 50 1.87 -0.58 2.47
C ARG A 50 1.82 0.23 1.19
N VAL A 51 2.73 -0.07 0.29
CA VAL A 51 2.64 0.39 -1.09
C VAL A 51 1.67 -0.53 -1.84
N VAL A 52 0.66 0.06 -2.46
CA VAL A 52 -0.35 -0.66 -3.24
C VAL A 52 0.06 -0.69 -4.71
N TYR A 53 0.16 -1.90 -5.27
CA TYR A 53 0.34 -2.13 -6.70
C TYR A 53 -0.88 -2.86 -7.26
N THR A 54 -1.30 -2.48 -8.47
CA THR A 54 -2.37 -3.18 -9.20
C THR A 54 -1.88 -3.63 -10.57
N ARG A 55 -2.33 -4.79 -11.05
CA ARG A 55 -2.28 -5.15 -12.47
C ARG A 55 -3.65 -5.64 -12.94
N ARG A 56 -3.94 -5.54 -14.23
CA ARG A 56 -5.14 -6.20 -14.78
C ARG A 56 -5.00 -7.71 -14.56
N GLY A 57 -6.04 -8.35 -14.05
CA GLY A 57 -6.15 -9.80 -14.06
C GLY A 57 -6.16 -10.29 -15.51
N SER A 58 -5.51 -11.43 -15.73
CA SER A 58 -5.38 -12.05 -17.06
C SER A 58 -6.70 -12.63 -17.53
#